data_AF-A0A536A6P4-F1
#
_entry.id   AF-A0A536A6P4-F1
#
_cell.length_a   1.000
_cell.length_b   1.000
_cell.length_c   1.000
_cell.angle_alpha   90.00
_cell.angle_beta   90.00
_cell.angle_gamma   90.00
#
_symmetry.space_group_name_H-M   'P 1'
#
loop_
_entity.id
_entity.type
_entity.pdbx_description
1 polymer ?
#
loop_
_entity_poly.entity_id
_entity_poly.type
_entity_poly.pdbx_seq_one_letter_code
_entity_poly.pdbx_strand_id
1 'polypeptide(L)' 'MKWLIVNGDDFGLTLGVNRGIVEAHRSGILTSASLMVNRPASDSAAALARNCPGLSLGLHLELPIDDRGRVDA' A
#
# COMPACT_ATOMS: atom_id res chain seq x y z
N MET A 1 23.46 -13.98 10.05
CA MET A 1 22.10 -13.47 10.32
C MET A 1 21.30 -13.48 9.01
N LYS A 2 19.98 -13.68 9.08
CA LYS A 2 19.07 -13.60 7.93
C LYS A 2 18.03 -12.50 8.21
N TRP A 3 17.66 -11.75 7.17
CA TRP A 3 16.69 -10.66 7.23
C TRP A 3 15.45 -11.04 6.41
N LEU A 4 14.26 -10.64 6.86
CA LEU A 4 13.00 -10.86 6.16
C LEU A 4 12.20 -9.56 6.14
N ILE A 5 11.68 -9.22 4.96
CA ILE A 5 10.70 -8.17 4.76
C ILE A 5 9.38 -8.85 4.43
N VAL A 6 8.35 -8.55 5.21
CA VAL A 6 6.98 -8.98 4.93
C VAL A 6 6.22 -7.77 4.42
N ASN A 7 5.92 -7.76 3.11
CA ASN A 7 5.25 -6.66 2.44
C ASN A 7 3.75 -6.93 2.26
N GLY A 8 2.91 -5.93 2.58
CA GLY A 8 1.51 -5.90 2.20
C GLY A 8 1.29 -5.17 0.88
N ASP A 9 0.67 -5.84 -0.08
CA ASP A 9 0.28 -5.25 -1.36
C ASP A 9 -1.12 -4.62 -1.29
N ASP A 10 -1.46 -3.83 -2.31
CA ASP A 10 -2.77 -3.18 -2.48
C ASP A 10 -3.15 -2.15 -1.42
N PHE A 11 -2.21 -1.62 -0.64
CA PHE A 11 -2.52 -0.53 0.29
C PHE A 11 -3.04 0.67 -0.50
N GLY A 12 -4.15 1.27 -0.08
CA GLY A 12 -4.84 2.32 -0.83
C GLY A 12 -5.96 1.82 -1.76
N LEU A 13 -6.10 0.51 -1.98
CA LEU A 13 -7.14 -0.05 -2.86
C LEU A 13 -8.56 0.17 -2.32
N THR A 14 -8.81 -0.22 -1.06
CA THR A 14 -10.10 -0.01 -0.37
C THR A 14 -9.88 0.32 1.11
N LEU A 15 -10.88 0.89 1.77
CA LEU A 15 -10.83 1.13 3.23
C LEU A 15 -10.65 -0.18 4.02
N GLY A 16 -11.22 -1.29 3.55
CA GLY A 16 -11.08 -2.60 4.17
C GLY A 16 -9.64 -3.11 4.10
N VAL A 17 -9.03 -3.03 2.91
CA VAL A 17 -7.61 -3.39 2.70
C VAL A 17 -6.71 -2.53 3.58
N ASN A 18 -6.95 -1.22 3.64
CA ASN A 18 -6.18 -0.31 4.49
C ASN A 18 -6.21 -0.72 5.96
N ARG A 19 -7.40 -1.04 6.50
CA ARG A 19 -7.55 -1.51 7.88
C ARG A 19 -6.83 -2.83 8.11
N GLY A 20 -6.95 -3.76 7.16
CA GLY A 20 -6.28 -5.06 7.22
C GLY A 20 -4.75 -4.92 7.27
N ILE A 21 -4.18 -4.05 6.44
CA ILE A 21 -2.72 -3.80 6.43
C ILE A 21 -2.25 -3.18 7.75
N VAL A 22 -2.98 -2.18 8.26
CA VAL A 22 -2.63 -1.55 9.55
C VAL A 22 -2.74 -2.55 10.69
N GLU A 23 -3.77 -3.40 10.72
CA GLU A 23 -3.92 -4.45 11.71
C GLU A 23 -2.80 -5.49 11.61
N ALA A 24 -2.48 -5.95 10.39
CA ALA A 24 -1.38 -6.89 10.16
C ALA A 24 0.00 -6.33 10.52
N HIS A 25 0.18 -5.00 10.45
CA HIS A 25 1.38 -4.32 10.93
C HIS A 25 1.42 -4.18 12.45
N ARG A 26 0.30 -3.76 13.07
CA ARG A 26 0.24 -3.50 14.52
C ARG A 26 0.19 -4.76 15.37
N SER A 27 -0.51 -5.78 14.88
CA SER A 27 -0.82 -7.01 15.61
C SER A 27 -0.23 -8.26 14.94
N GLY A 28 0.56 -8.08 13.88
CA GLY A 28 1.14 -9.18 13.09
C GLY A 28 2.61 -8.98 12.77
N ILE A 29 3.05 -9.55 11.65
CA ILE A 29 4.47 -9.59 11.24
C ILE A 29 4.77 -8.66 10.06
N LEU A 30 3.79 -7.86 9.61
CA LEU A 30 3.94 -7.03 8.41
C LEU A 30 4.90 -5.87 8.69
N THR A 31 6.00 -5.80 7.93
CA THR A 31 7.07 -4.81 8.15
C THR A 31 7.04 -3.67 7.13
N SER A 32 6.43 -3.90 5.96
CA SER A 32 6.29 -2.89 4.92
C SER A 32 4.95 -3.01 4.17
N ALA A 33 4.55 -1.96 3.48
CA ALA A 33 3.44 -1.98 2.55
C ALA A 33 3.75 -1.15 1.29
N SER A 34 3.10 -1.48 0.18
CA SER A 34 3.19 -0.74 -1.08
C SER A 34 1.86 -0.02 -1.33
N LEU A 35 1.92 1.31 -1.48
CA LEU A 35 0.75 2.19 -1.64
C LEU A 35 0.38 2.41 -3.10
N MET A 36 -0.84 2.06 -3.48
CA MET A 36 -1.49 2.44 -4.72
C MET A 36 -2.04 3.86 -4.59
N VAL A 37 -1.40 4.81 -5.28
CA VAL A 37 -1.71 6.24 -5.12
C VAL A 37 -2.93 6.70 -5.92
N ASN A 38 -3.28 5.98 -6.99
CA ASN A 38 -4.39 6.32 -7.90
C ASN A 38 -5.72 5.62 -7.55
N ARG A 39 -5.82 5.01 -6.36
CA ARG A 39 -7.01 4.26 -5.92
C ARG A 39 -7.87 5.03 -4.93
N PRO A 40 -9.19 4.73 -4.83
CA PRO A 40 -10.12 5.54 -4.04
C PRO A 40 -9.80 5.67 -2.55
N ALA A 41 -9.00 4.77 -1.98
CA ALA A 41 -8.66 4.79 -0.56
C ALA A 41 -7.19 5.20 -0.30
N SER A 42 -6.49 5.76 -1.28
CA SER A 42 -5.07 6.16 -1.17
C SER A 42 -4.83 7.24 -0.11
N ASP A 43 -5.69 8.26 -0.04
CA ASP A 43 -5.60 9.32 0.98
C ASP A 43 -5.79 8.78 2.40
N SER A 44 -6.75 7.86 2.57
CA SER A 44 -6.98 7.17 3.84
C SER A 44 -5.76 6.32 4.23
N ALA A 45 -5.16 5.62 3.26
CA ALA A 45 -3.95 4.83 3.48
C ALA A 45 -2.77 5.72 3.91
N ALA A 46 -2.54 6.85 3.24
CA ALA A 46 -1.50 7.80 3.59
C ALA A 46 -1.69 8.37 5.01
N ALA A 47 -2.94 8.69 5.39
CA ALA A 47 -3.25 9.15 6.75
C ALA A 47 -2.99 8.07 7.81
N LEU A 48 -3.32 6.80 7.51
CA LEU A 48 -3.06 5.68 8.40
C LEU A 48 -1.56 5.37 8.54
N ALA A 49 -0.81 5.41 7.45
CA ALA A 49 0.64 5.21 7.45
C ALA A 49 1.37 6.26 8.29
N ARG A 50 0.94 7.53 8.25
CA ARG A 50 1.47 8.59 9.13
C ARG A 50 1.33 8.25 10.63
N ASN A 51 0.33 7.45 10.99
CA ASN A 51 0.12 6.97 12.36
C ASN A 51 0.80 5.62 12.65
N CYS A 52 1.63 5.11 11.74
CA CYS A 52 2.36 3.85 11.87
C CYS A 52 3.84 4.05 11.45
N PRO A 53 4.66 4.79 12.22
CA PRO A 53 6.03 5.12 11.83
C PRO A 53 6.97 3.91 11.69
N GLY A 54 6.58 2.74 12.21
CA GLY A 54 7.30 1.47 12.03
C GLY A 54 6.96 0.74 10.74
N LEU A 55 5.95 1.19 9.98
CA LEU A 55 5.57 0.59 8.70
C LEU A 55 6.36 1.26 7.58
N SER A 56 7.29 0.52 6.98
CA SER A 56 7.98 1.02 5.78
C SER A 56 6.99 1.13 4.61
N LEU A 57 6.95 2.27 3.92
CA LEU A 57 5.99 2.52 2.84
C LEU A 57 6.71 2.67 1.50
N GLY A 58 6.32 1.86 0.52
CA GLY A 58 6.76 1.94 -0.88
C GLY A 58 5.63 2.34 -1.83
N LEU A 59 5.95 2.50 -3.12
CA LEU A 59 4.97 2.74 -4.19
C LEU A 59 4.52 1.41 -4.81
N HIS A 60 3.21 1.19 -4.89
CA HIS A 60 2.64 0.08 -5.67
C HIS A 60 2.28 0.60 -7.06
N LEU A 61 3.20 0.42 -8.01
CA LEU A 61 2.95 0.76 -9.40
C LEU A 61 1.89 -0.16 -9.97
N GLU A 62 0.87 0.44 -10.57
CA GLU A 62 -0.22 -0.28 -11.21
C GLU A 62 -0.35 0.14 -12.67
N LEU A 63 -0.62 -0.85 -13.52
CA LEU A 63 -0.86 -0.63 -14.94
C LEU A 63 -2.36 -0.56 -15.20
N PRO A 64 -2.84 0.42 -15.99
CA PRO A 64 -4.19 0.37 -16.51
C PRO A 64 -4.40 -0.93 -17.28
N ILE A 65 -5.54 -1.60 -17.08
CA ILE A 65 -5.91 -2.80 -17.83
C ILE A 65 -6.30 -2.43 -19.29
N ASP A 66 -6.49 -1.14 -19.57
CA ASP A 66 -6.65 -0.58 -20.91
C ASP A 66 -5.37 0.16 -21.33
N ASP A 67 -4.53 -0.53 -22.11
CA ASP A 67 -3.44 0.10 -22.87
C ASP A 67 -3.77 0.13 -24.37
N ARG A 68 -5.01 0.49 -24.74
CA ARG A 68 -5.32 0.92 -26.10
C ARG A 68 -5.20 2.43 -26.23
N GLY A 69 -3.97 2.92 -26.05
CA GLY A 69 -3.53 4.14 -26.71
C GLY A 69 -3.80 5.45 -25.99
N ARG A 70 -3.16 5.67 -24.85
CA ARG A 70 -2.95 7.04 -24.38
C ARG A 70 -1.53 7.27 -23.88
N VAL A 71 -0.66 7.58 -24.84
CA VAL A 71 0.57 8.34 -24.59
C VAL A 71 0.31 9.79 -25.02
N ASP A 72 -0.57 10.47 -24.30
CA ASP A 72 -0.55 11.93 -24.29
C ASP A 72 -0.07 12.32 -22.90
N ALA A 73 1.21 12.68 -22.88
CA ALA A 73 1.97 13.19 -21.74
C ALA A 73 1.35 14.45 -21.14
#